data_AF-A0A4R2SZM0-F1
#
_entry.id   AF-A0A4R2SZM0-F1
#
_cell.length_a   1.000
_cell.length_b   1.000
_cell.length_c   1.000
_cell.angle_alpha   90.00
_cell.angle_beta   90.00
_cell.angle_gamma   90.00
#
_symmetry.space_group_name_H-M   'P 1'
#
loop_
_entity.id
_entity.type
_entity.pdbx_description
1 polymer ?
#
loop_
_entity_poly.entity_id
_entity_poly.type
_entity_poly.pdbx_seq_one_letter_code
_entity_poly.pdbx_strand_id
1 'polypeptide(L)'
;MNTTTPFKILQNTTALLVLAAVVGGASFQTTLAQARTAAAISQEQSMNELNQTQQSLALIGKYVATGNQAELKNVLNQTFDRKALTINQAKDAIVQLYAYCGFPRALNGLATLQSVVNERQEQGLNTEIGRKVTALSADFDSLKAGQKTQTELTGREVKGGIFDFAPDINRYLQAHLFGDVFTSDLLSWQQREVLILGALGANADTASQYNAHKNIGKHNGLTDGQINAIETLVK
;
A
#
# COMPACT_ATOMS: atom_id res chain seq x y z
N MET A 1 31.48 -32.23 -48.27
CA MET A 1 31.46 -33.37 -47.33
C MET A 1 30.30 -33.13 -46.38
N ASN A 2 29.20 -33.81 -46.68
CA ASN A 2 27.98 -33.86 -45.88
C ASN A 2 28.19 -34.82 -44.71
N THR A 3 27.84 -34.39 -43.50
CA THR A 3 27.25 -35.28 -42.49
C THR A 3 26.22 -34.50 -41.67
N THR A 4 25.05 -34.31 -42.28
CA THR A 4 23.78 -34.07 -41.59
C THR A 4 23.39 -35.36 -40.86
N THR A 5 23.24 -35.31 -39.54
CA THR A 5 22.55 -36.33 -38.76
C THR A 5 21.32 -35.68 -38.11
N PRO A 6 20.10 -36.19 -38.35
CA PRO A 6 18.87 -35.52 -37.94
C PRO A 6 18.56 -35.78 -36.46
N PHE A 7 18.27 -34.72 -35.71
CA PHE A 7 17.60 -34.85 -34.43
C PHE A 7 16.16 -35.31 -34.69
N LYS A 8 15.84 -36.51 -34.22
CA LYS A 8 14.48 -37.07 -34.23
C LYS A 8 13.57 -36.23 -33.36
N ILE A 9 12.58 -35.59 -33.99
CA ILE A 9 11.39 -35.07 -33.34
C ILE A 9 10.60 -36.28 -32.84
N LEU A 10 10.61 -36.51 -31.52
CA LEU A 10 9.62 -37.39 -30.91
C LEU A 10 8.32 -36.58 -30.80
N GLN A 11 7.43 -36.81 -31.75
CA GLN A 11 6.02 -36.50 -31.59
C GLN A 11 5.49 -37.40 -30.47
N ASN A 12 5.27 -36.83 -29.29
CA ASN A 12 4.33 -37.40 -28.34
C ASN A 12 3.05 -36.57 -28.37
N THR A 13 2.15 -37.06 -29.19
CA THR A 13 0.72 -36.80 -29.19
C THR A 13 0.15 -37.04 -27.80
N THR A 14 -0.26 -35.97 -27.14
CA THR A 14 -1.46 -36.01 -26.30
C THR A 14 -2.27 -34.77 -26.66
N ALA A 15 -2.92 -34.87 -27.82
CA ALA A 15 -4.11 -34.10 -28.09
C ALA A 15 -5.12 -34.47 -27.00
N LEU A 16 -5.27 -33.64 -25.98
CA LEU A 16 -6.41 -33.74 -25.09
C LEU A 16 -7.60 -33.25 -25.91
N LEU A 17 -8.30 -34.22 -26.51
CA LEU A 17 -9.57 -34.01 -27.17
C LEU A 17 -10.49 -33.25 -26.22
N VAL A 18 -10.82 -32.02 -26.61
CA VAL A 18 -12.09 -31.41 -26.29
C VAL A 18 -13.14 -32.21 -27.04
N LEU A 19 -13.82 -33.14 -26.36
CA LEU A 19 -15.16 -33.58 -26.76
C LEU A 19 -16.01 -33.91 -25.53
N ALA A 20 -16.69 -32.86 -25.10
CA ALA A 20 -17.93 -32.76 -24.34
C ALA A 20 -18.57 -34.04 -23.77
N ALA A 21 -18.63 -34.11 -22.44
CA ALA A 21 -19.82 -34.58 -21.76
C ALA A 21 -20.72 -33.37 -21.49
N VAL A 22 -21.77 -33.20 -22.30
CA VAL A 22 -22.89 -32.24 -22.11
C VAL A 22 -23.82 -32.70 -20.97
N VAL A 23 -23.25 -33.25 -19.89
CA VAL A 23 -23.98 -33.68 -18.69
C VAL A 23 -23.14 -33.25 -17.48
N GLY A 24 -23.23 -31.96 -17.13
CA GLY A 24 -22.44 -31.38 -16.04
C GLY A 24 -22.21 -29.87 -16.13
N GLY A 25 -22.63 -29.22 -17.22
CA GLY A 25 -22.49 -27.77 -17.39
C GLY A 25 -23.14 -26.97 -16.24
N ALA A 26 -24.28 -27.44 -15.74
CA ALA A 26 -24.96 -26.81 -14.60
C ALA A 26 -24.17 -26.98 -13.28
N SER A 27 -23.65 -28.17 -12.96
CA SER A 27 -22.95 -28.41 -11.70
C SER A 27 -21.59 -27.71 -11.65
N PHE A 28 -20.84 -27.66 -12.76
CA PHE A 28 -19.55 -26.96 -12.81
C PHE A 28 -19.70 -25.42 -12.76
N GLN A 29 -20.72 -24.88 -13.44
CA GLN A 29 -21.05 -23.45 -13.34
C GLN A 29 -21.56 -23.08 -11.95
N THR A 30 -22.31 -23.96 -11.28
CA THR A 30 -22.79 -23.76 -9.91
C THR A 30 -21.63 -23.70 -8.91
N THR A 31 -20.63 -24.59 -9.03
CA THR A 31 -19.44 -24.58 -8.18
C THR A 31 -18.60 -23.30 -8.37
N LEU A 32 -18.42 -22.84 -9.61
CA LEU A 32 -17.69 -21.59 -9.88
C LEU A 32 -18.45 -20.35 -9.37
N ALA A 33 -19.77 -20.33 -9.50
CA ALA A 33 -20.61 -19.25 -8.96
C ALA A 33 -20.57 -19.22 -7.43
N GLN A 34 -20.69 -20.38 -6.77
CA GLN A 34 -20.57 -20.49 -5.31
C GLN A 34 -19.19 -20.06 -4.80
N ALA A 35 -18.11 -20.42 -5.49
CA ALA A 35 -16.75 -20.00 -5.14
C ALA A 35 -16.57 -18.47 -5.28
N ARG A 36 -17.13 -17.87 -6.34
CA ARG A 36 -17.13 -16.40 -6.53
C ARG A 36 -17.96 -15.69 -5.45
N THR A 37 -19.12 -16.22 -5.10
CA THR A 37 -19.96 -15.67 -4.02
C THR A 37 -19.28 -15.78 -2.67
N ALA A 38 -18.65 -16.92 -2.36
CA ALA A 38 -17.89 -17.11 -1.13
C ALA A 38 -16.68 -16.16 -1.03
N ALA A 39 -15.97 -15.95 -2.15
CA ALA A 39 -14.88 -14.97 -2.23
C ALA A 39 -15.38 -13.53 -2.07
N ALA A 40 -16.54 -13.18 -2.62
CA ALA A 40 -17.15 -11.87 -2.44
C ALA A 40 -17.57 -11.63 -0.98
N ILE A 41 -18.18 -12.63 -0.33
CA ILE A 41 -18.58 -12.57 1.09
C ILE A 41 -17.35 -12.46 2.00
N SER A 42 -16.28 -13.23 1.75
CA SER A 42 -15.06 -13.13 2.55
C SER A 42 -14.36 -11.78 2.37
N GLN A 43 -14.38 -11.24 1.15
CA GLN A 43 -13.85 -9.91 0.86
C GLN A 43 -14.67 -8.82 1.57
N GLU A 44 -16.00 -8.90 1.56
CA GLU A 44 -16.89 -7.97 2.26
C GLU A 44 -16.73 -8.05 3.79
N GLN A 45 -16.63 -9.26 4.35
CA GLN A 45 -16.36 -9.46 5.78
C GLN A 45 -14.98 -8.91 6.18
N SER A 46 -13.95 -9.09 5.34
CA SER A 46 -12.63 -8.52 5.58
C SER A 46 -12.64 -6.99 5.51
N MET A 47 -13.41 -6.40 4.59
CA MET A 47 -13.55 -4.94 4.50
C MET A 47 -14.21 -4.34 5.75
N ASN A 48 -15.07 -5.09 6.44
CA ASN A 48 -15.68 -4.65 7.69
C ASN A 48 -14.69 -4.58 8.87
N GLU A 49 -13.51 -5.20 8.77
CA GLU A 49 -12.44 -5.08 9.78
C GLU A 49 -11.70 -3.73 9.71
N LEU A 50 -11.74 -3.06 8.56
CA LEU A 50 -11.09 -1.77 8.35
C LEU A 50 -12.12 -0.65 8.40
N ASN A 51 -11.83 0.39 9.19
CA ASN A 51 -12.60 1.63 9.09
C ASN A 51 -12.32 2.36 7.75
N GLN A 52 -13.17 3.31 7.40
CA GLN A 52 -13.10 4.02 6.12
C GLN A 52 -11.76 4.75 5.90
N THR A 53 -11.16 5.29 6.96
CA THR A 53 -9.83 5.91 6.91
C THR A 53 -8.75 4.87 6.59
N GLN A 54 -8.78 3.70 7.21
CA GLN A 54 -7.84 2.63 6.94
C GLN A 54 -7.97 2.09 5.52
N GLN A 55 -9.20 1.86 5.03
CA GLN A 55 -9.44 1.44 3.65
C GLN A 55 -8.89 2.47 2.65
N SER A 56 -9.14 3.76 2.90
CA SER A 56 -8.66 4.86 2.05
C SER A 56 -7.13 4.92 2.02
N LEU A 57 -6.48 4.84 3.18
CA LEU A 57 -5.00 4.87 3.28
C LEU A 57 -4.36 3.67 2.57
N ALA A 58 -4.89 2.46 2.77
CA ALA A 58 -4.36 1.26 2.11
C ALA A 58 -4.46 1.38 0.57
N LEU A 59 -5.60 1.84 0.04
CA LEU A 59 -5.80 2.02 -1.40
C LEU A 59 -4.98 3.18 -1.97
N ILE A 60 -4.85 4.30 -1.26
CA ILE A 60 -3.96 5.41 -1.65
C ILE A 60 -2.51 4.89 -1.75
N GLY A 61 -2.06 4.15 -0.73
CA GLY A 61 -0.74 3.50 -0.73
C GLY A 61 -0.54 2.62 -1.96
N LYS A 62 -1.49 1.71 -2.23
CA LYS A 62 -1.49 0.81 -3.40
C LYS A 62 -1.37 1.58 -4.71
N TYR A 63 -2.24 2.56 -4.94
CA TYR A 63 -2.34 3.21 -6.25
C TYR A 63 -1.24 4.24 -6.51
N VAL A 64 -0.71 4.89 -5.48
CA VAL A 64 0.53 5.68 -5.62
C VAL A 64 1.70 4.75 -5.94
N ALA A 65 1.88 3.66 -5.20
CA ALA A 65 3.03 2.77 -5.37
C ALA A 65 3.02 2.01 -6.72
N THR A 66 1.84 1.69 -7.25
CA THR A 66 1.69 1.08 -8.59
C THR A 66 1.64 2.12 -9.72
N GLY A 67 1.52 3.41 -9.39
CA GLY A 67 1.42 4.49 -10.37
C GLY A 67 0.06 4.59 -11.08
N ASN A 68 -0.97 3.91 -10.60
CA ASN A 68 -2.31 3.92 -11.20
C ASN A 68 -3.08 5.21 -10.83
N GLN A 69 -2.89 6.26 -11.64
CA GLN A 69 -3.48 7.58 -11.39
C GLN A 69 -5.02 7.60 -11.50
N ALA A 70 -5.59 6.78 -12.39
CA ALA A 70 -7.03 6.71 -12.58
C ALA A 70 -7.72 6.18 -11.31
N GLU A 71 -7.24 5.07 -10.76
CA GLU A 71 -7.80 4.53 -9.52
C GLU A 71 -7.45 5.38 -8.30
N LEU A 72 -6.27 6.00 -8.25
CA LEU A 72 -5.95 6.97 -7.21
C LEU A 72 -6.95 8.13 -7.20
N LYS A 73 -7.31 8.69 -8.38
CA LYS A 73 -8.33 9.74 -8.51
C LYS A 73 -9.70 9.29 -8.00
N ASN A 74 -10.11 8.06 -8.31
CA ASN A 74 -11.37 7.48 -7.82
C ASN A 74 -11.37 7.38 -6.29
N VAL A 75 -10.32 6.78 -5.73
CA VAL A 75 -10.19 6.58 -4.28
C VAL A 75 -10.13 7.89 -3.53
N LEU A 76 -9.43 8.91 -4.04
CA LEU A 76 -9.35 10.22 -3.38
C LEU A 76 -10.72 10.91 -3.34
N ASN A 77 -11.51 10.85 -4.42
CA ASN A 77 -12.88 11.37 -4.39
C ASN A 77 -13.74 10.64 -3.35
N GLN A 78 -13.71 9.31 -3.34
CA GLN A 78 -14.44 8.51 -2.35
C GLN A 78 -13.97 8.80 -0.92
N THR A 79 -12.67 9.01 -0.73
CA THR A 79 -12.07 9.37 0.56
C THR A 79 -12.68 10.67 1.10
N PHE A 80 -12.80 11.69 0.25
CA PHE A 80 -13.38 12.98 0.63
C PHE A 80 -14.89 12.93 0.80
N ASP A 81 -15.62 12.21 -0.05
CA ASP A 81 -17.08 12.05 0.07
C ASP A 81 -17.46 11.36 1.39
N ARG A 82 -16.65 10.39 1.82
CA ARG A 82 -16.82 9.67 3.09
C ARG A 82 -16.23 10.40 4.29
N LYS A 83 -15.58 11.56 4.08
CA LYS A 83 -14.84 12.31 5.13
C LYS A 83 -13.81 11.45 5.85
N ALA A 84 -13.20 10.51 5.14
CA ALA A 84 -12.24 9.57 5.68
C ALA A 84 -10.87 10.22 5.94
N LEU A 85 -10.51 11.25 5.15
CA LEU A 85 -9.34 12.10 5.34
C LEU A 85 -9.66 13.54 4.95
N THR A 86 -8.96 14.48 5.57
CA THR A 86 -8.87 15.88 5.12
C THR A 86 -7.83 16.03 4.01
N ILE A 87 -7.83 17.18 3.30
CA ILE A 87 -6.82 17.49 2.28
C ILE A 87 -5.40 17.42 2.86
N ASN A 88 -5.18 18.01 4.04
CA ASN A 88 -3.86 18.04 4.64
C ASN A 88 -3.39 16.64 5.09
N GLN A 89 -4.30 15.77 5.55
CA GLN A 89 -3.96 14.38 5.83
C GLN A 89 -3.62 13.58 4.56
N ALA A 90 -4.35 13.79 3.47
CA ALA A 90 -4.04 13.16 2.18
C ALA A 90 -2.69 13.63 1.62
N LYS A 91 -2.37 14.92 1.75
CA LYS A 91 -1.03 15.45 1.40
C LYS A 91 0.06 14.76 2.22
N ASP A 92 -0.12 14.71 3.54
CA ASP A 92 0.84 14.10 4.46
C ASP A 92 1.09 12.62 4.17
N ALA A 93 0.01 11.86 3.92
CA ALA A 93 0.09 10.47 3.49
C ALA A 93 0.94 10.32 2.21
N ILE A 94 0.59 11.04 1.14
CA ILE A 94 1.27 10.86 -0.15
C ILE A 94 2.72 11.36 -0.10
N VAL A 95 3.02 12.41 0.69
CA VAL A 95 4.41 12.85 0.94
C VAL A 95 5.23 11.71 1.52
N GLN A 96 4.75 11.00 2.54
CA GLN A 96 5.49 9.88 3.14
C GLN A 96 5.86 8.77 2.13
N LEU A 97 5.04 8.57 1.09
CA LEU A 97 5.20 7.45 0.17
C LEU A 97 6.47 7.52 -0.70
N TYR A 98 7.16 8.66 -0.83
CA TYR A 98 8.41 8.71 -1.59
C TYR A 98 9.45 7.72 -1.01
N ALA A 99 9.42 7.48 0.30
CA ALA A 99 10.35 6.56 0.98
C ALA A 99 10.10 5.08 0.61
N TYR A 100 8.91 4.77 0.09
CA TYR A 100 8.48 3.41 -0.22
C TYR A 100 8.36 3.13 -1.72
N CYS A 101 8.09 4.16 -2.53
CA CYS A 101 7.89 4.01 -3.98
C CYS A 101 8.71 4.97 -4.84
N GLY A 102 9.56 5.81 -4.23
CA GLY A 102 10.41 6.79 -4.90
C GLY A 102 9.72 8.12 -5.18
N PHE A 103 10.52 9.18 -5.35
CA PHE A 103 10.04 10.53 -5.65
C PHE A 103 9.09 10.61 -6.85
N PRO A 104 9.37 10.00 -8.02
CA PRO A 104 8.51 10.17 -9.19
C PRO A 104 7.06 9.74 -8.94
N ARG A 105 6.85 8.61 -8.26
CA ARG A 105 5.50 8.10 -7.98
C ARG A 105 4.78 8.94 -6.93
N ALA A 106 5.46 9.35 -5.86
CA ALA A 106 4.89 10.23 -4.85
C ALA A 106 4.50 11.60 -5.43
N LEU A 107 5.34 12.19 -6.29
CA LEU A 107 5.05 13.46 -6.97
C LEU A 107 3.85 13.33 -7.93
N ASN A 108 3.77 12.25 -8.70
CA ASN A 108 2.58 11.98 -9.54
C ASN A 108 1.31 11.84 -8.69
N GLY A 109 1.42 11.14 -7.55
CA GLY A 109 0.30 11.02 -6.60
C GLY A 109 -0.16 12.37 -6.05
N LEU A 110 0.78 13.27 -5.71
CA LEU A 110 0.48 14.63 -5.24
C LEU A 110 -0.16 15.48 -6.35
N ALA A 111 0.29 15.35 -7.60
CA ALA A 111 -0.33 16.01 -8.74
C ALA A 111 -1.78 15.54 -8.94
N THR A 112 -2.04 14.24 -8.83
CA THR A 112 -3.40 13.68 -8.88
C THR A 112 -4.27 14.20 -7.73
N LEU A 113 -3.74 14.25 -6.50
CA LEU A 113 -4.43 14.86 -5.36
C LEU A 113 -4.78 16.34 -5.61
N GLN A 114 -3.84 17.12 -6.15
CA GLN A 114 -4.07 18.51 -6.51
C GLN A 114 -5.20 18.65 -7.54
N SER A 115 -5.20 17.81 -8.59
CA SER A 115 -6.28 17.78 -9.59
C SER A 115 -7.64 17.49 -8.95
N VAL A 116 -7.74 16.47 -8.10
CA VAL A 116 -8.98 16.12 -7.40
C VAL A 116 -9.50 17.28 -6.56
N VAL A 117 -8.63 17.94 -5.79
CA VAL A 117 -9.03 19.08 -4.95
C VAL A 117 -9.53 20.24 -5.80
N ASN A 118 -8.85 20.57 -6.89
CA ASN A 118 -9.26 21.65 -7.80
C ASN A 118 -10.60 21.34 -8.47
N GLU A 119 -10.77 20.14 -9.02
CA GLU A 119 -12.02 19.72 -9.68
C GLU A 119 -13.20 19.74 -8.69
N ARG A 120 -13.00 19.27 -7.46
CA ARG A 120 -14.03 19.32 -6.42
C ARG A 120 -14.40 20.76 -6.06
N GLN A 121 -13.41 21.65 -5.98
CA GLN A 121 -13.65 23.08 -5.74
C GLN A 121 -14.45 23.72 -6.88
N GLU A 122 -14.11 23.44 -8.14
CA GLU A 122 -14.83 23.93 -9.32
C GLU A 122 -16.29 23.45 -9.35
N GLN A 123 -16.54 22.23 -8.87
CA GLN A 123 -17.87 21.63 -8.75
C GLN A 123 -18.64 22.09 -7.50
N GLY A 124 -18.04 22.91 -6.63
CA GLY A 124 -18.65 23.32 -5.37
C GLY A 124 -18.78 22.20 -4.33
N LEU A 125 -18.04 21.09 -4.49
CA LEU A 125 -18.01 19.98 -3.55
C LEU A 125 -17.15 20.33 -2.34
N ASN A 126 -17.79 20.45 -1.18
CA ASN A 126 -17.08 20.73 0.06
C ASN A 126 -16.03 19.64 0.35
N THR A 127 -14.79 20.06 0.55
CA THR A 127 -13.66 19.19 0.87
C THR A 127 -12.89 19.81 2.02
N GLU A 128 -12.86 19.15 3.16
CA GLU A 128 -12.26 19.72 4.38
C GLU A 128 -10.73 19.85 4.22
N ILE A 129 -10.21 21.08 4.38
CA ILE A 129 -8.77 21.32 4.31
C ILE A 129 -8.02 20.60 5.44
N GLY A 130 -8.63 20.56 6.63
CA GLY A 130 -8.03 20.01 7.84
C GLY A 130 -7.00 20.93 8.48
N ARG A 131 -6.57 20.57 9.70
CA ARG A 131 -5.52 21.31 10.42
C ARG A 131 -4.15 21.18 9.73
N LYS A 132 -3.21 22.04 10.14
CA LYS A 132 -1.79 21.91 9.76
C LYS A 132 -1.04 21.04 10.79
N VAL A 133 0.14 20.56 10.38
CA VAL A 133 1.09 19.89 11.28
C VAL A 133 1.45 20.81 12.44
N THR A 134 1.61 20.25 13.63
CA THR A 134 2.11 20.99 14.79
C THR A 134 3.53 21.49 14.54
N ALA A 135 3.78 22.77 14.78
CA ALA A 135 5.11 23.36 14.57
C ALA A 135 6.13 22.74 15.53
N LEU A 136 7.32 22.43 14.99
CA LEU A 136 8.44 21.94 15.78
C LEU A 136 9.12 23.10 16.54
N SER A 137 9.81 22.76 17.63
CA SER A 137 10.57 23.75 18.41
C SER A 137 11.79 24.26 17.64
N ALA A 138 12.29 25.44 18.01
CA ALA A 138 13.44 26.05 17.34
C ALA A 138 14.75 25.25 17.52
N ASP A 139 14.84 24.44 18.57
CA ASP A 139 15.96 23.56 18.92
C ASP A 139 15.77 22.11 18.43
N PHE A 140 14.80 21.87 17.54
CA PHE A 140 14.51 20.54 17.03
C PHE A 140 15.71 19.92 16.30
N ASP A 141 16.17 18.78 16.81
CA ASP A 141 17.20 17.94 16.19
C ASP A 141 16.54 16.73 15.53
N SER A 142 16.49 16.76 14.20
CA SER A 142 15.83 15.74 13.40
C SER A 142 16.47 14.36 13.53
N LEU A 143 17.80 14.27 13.63
CA LEU A 143 18.47 12.98 13.80
C LEU A 143 18.15 12.37 15.17
N LYS A 144 18.23 13.17 16.23
CA LYS A 144 17.93 12.72 17.59
C LYS A 144 16.46 12.32 17.74
N ALA A 145 15.55 13.14 17.23
CA ALA A 145 14.11 12.84 17.24
C ALA A 145 13.83 11.56 16.42
N GLY A 146 14.41 11.45 15.24
CA GLY A 146 14.22 10.31 14.36
C GLY A 146 14.76 8.99 14.91
N GLN A 147 15.88 8.98 15.62
CA GLN A 147 16.39 7.80 16.34
C GLN A 147 15.39 7.31 17.40
N LYS A 148 14.82 8.25 18.16
CA LYS A 148 13.78 7.94 19.15
C LYS A 148 12.53 7.40 18.48
N THR A 149 12.01 8.09 17.46
CA THR A 149 10.83 7.68 16.70
C THR A 149 11.01 6.30 16.07
N GLN A 150 12.14 6.03 15.41
CA GLN A 150 12.44 4.73 14.82
C GLN A 150 12.42 3.61 15.87
N THR A 151 13.03 3.84 17.03
CA THR A 151 13.11 2.84 18.10
C THR A 151 11.74 2.54 18.70
N GLU A 152 10.96 3.58 19.00
CA GLU A 152 9.62 3.45 19.59
C GLU A 152 8.64 2.78 18.62
N LEU A 153 8.65 3.20 17.36
CA LEU A 153 7.76 2.68 16.33
C LEU A 153 8.08 1.22 15.98
N THR A 154 9.36 0.83 15.95
CA THR A 154 9.76 -0.55 15.60
C THR A 154 9.88 -1.49 16.81
N GLY A 155 9.83 -0.93 18.04
CA GLY A 155 9.98 -1.68 19.30
C GLY A 155 11.42 -2.10 19.62
N ARG A 156 12.41 -1.67 18.83
CA ARG A 156 13.82 -2.02 19.00
C ARG A 156 14.72 -1.04 18.26
N GLU A 157 15.99 -1.00 18.65
CA GLU A 157 16.99 -0.27 17.87
C GLU A 157 17.22 -0.95 16.50
N VAL A 158 17.23 -0.14 15.44
CA VAL A 158 17.52 -0.59 14.07
C VAL A 158 19.02 -0.42 13.79
N LYS A 159 19.74 -1.53 13.73
CA LYS A 159 21.20 -1.62 13.52
C LYS A 159 21.58 -2.95 12.85
N GLY A 160 22.82 -3.08 12.40
CA GLY A 160 23.31 -4.31 11.79
C GLY A 160 23.03 -4.41 10.28
N GLY A 161 23.62 -5.42 9.63
CA GLY A 161 23.32 -5.76 8.24
C GLY A 161 23.61 -4.60 7.28
N ILE A 162 22.62 -4.21 6.46
CA ILE A 162 22.78 -3.11 5.50
C ILE A 162 23.10 -1.76 6.16
N PHE A 163 22.75 -1.59 7.45
CA PHE A 163 23.02 -0.36 8.20
C PHE A 163 24.48 -0.27 8.67
N ASP A 164 25.17 -1.39 8.83
CA ASP A 164 26.62 -1.38 9.10
C ASP A 164 27.42 -1.29 7.79
N PHE A 165 26.90 -1.92 6.73
CA PHE A 165 27.50 -1.89 5.39
C PHE A 165 27.44 -0.51 4.73
N ALA A 166 26.30 0.18 4.84
CA ALA A 166 26.08 1.50 4.28
C ALA A 166 25.41 2.45 5.30
N PRO A 167 26.15 2.95 6.31
CA PRO A 167 25.58 3.68 7.45
C PRO A 167 24.73 4.90 7.11
N ASP A 168 25.01 5.56 5.98
CA ASP A 168 24.21 6.68 5.50
C ASP A 168 22.74 6.32 5.25
N ILE A 169 22.41 5.07 4.90
CA ILE A 169 21.01 4.68 4.71
C ILE A 169 20.25 4.76 6.03
N ASN A 170 20.86 4.36 7.15
CA ASN A 170 20.21 4.48 8.46
C ASN A 170 20.15 5.94 8.90
N ARG A 171 21.20 6.72 8.63
CA ARG A 171 21.20 8.16 8.93
C ARG A 171 20.09 8.89 8.19
N TYR A 172 19.85 8.58 6.91
CA TYR A 172 18.75 9.18 6.14
C TYR A 172 17.38 8.72 6.63
N LEU A 173 17.23 7.43 6.96
CA LEU A 173 16.00 6.97 7.59
C LEU A 173 15.75 7.69 8.92
N GLN A 174 16.76 7.79 9.78
CA GLN A 174 16.62 8.43 11.08
C GLN A 174 16.36 9.93 10.94
N ALA A 175 17.31 10.70 10.39
CA ALA A 175 17.14 12.14 10.28
C ALA A 175 15.95 12.50 9.39
N HIS A 176 15.89 12.01 8.15
CA HIS A 176 14.89 12.51 7.23
C HIS A 176 13.52 11.83 7.40
N LEU A 177 13.45 10.49 7.29
CA LEU A 177 12.16 9.80 7.34
C LEU A 177 11.55 9.89 8.74
N PHE A 178 12.25 9.40 9.76
CA PHE A 178 11.71 9.33 11.13
C PHE A 178 11.74 10.68 11.85
N GLY A 179 12.67 11.57 11.51
CA GLY A 179 12.83 12.89 12.12
C GLY A 179 12.01 14.00 11.45
N ASP A 180 11.97 14.06 10.11
CA ASP A 180 11.21 15.13 9.43
C ASP A 180 9.79 14.68 9.04
N VAL A 181 9.61 13.45 8.55
CA VAL A 181 8.31 13.01 8.00
C VAL A 181 7.41 12.44 9.10
N PHE A 182 7.92 11.55 9.95
CA PHE A 182 7.11 10.91 11.00
C PHE A 182 6.82 11.82 12.21
N THR A 183 7.43 13.00 12.30
CA THR A 183 7.07 14.01 13.31
C THR A 183 5.76 14.71 12.99
N SER A 184 5.25 14.59 11.77
CA SER A 184 3.91 15.04 11.44
C SER A 184 2.87 14.28 12.27
N ASP A 185 2.01 15.05 12.94
CA ASP A 185 0.98 14.55 13.84
C ASP A 185 -0.41 14.46 13.19
N LEU A 186 -0.49 14.65 11.86
CA LEU A 186 -1.74 14.59 11.10
C LEU A 186 -2.32 13.18 10.98
N LEU A 187 -1.46 12.16 11.02
CA LEU A 187 -1.80 10.75 10.99
C LEU A 187 -1.18 10.03 12.18
N SER A 188 -1.91 9.11 12.78
CA SER A 188 -1.38 8.22 13.82
C SER A 188 -0.38 7.23 13.23
N TRP A 189 0.50 6.65 14.06
CA TRP A 189 1.41 5.59 13.62
C TRP A 189 0.67 4.40 13.01
N GLN A 190 -0.46 4.01 13.61
CA GLN A 190 -1.32 2.96 13.05
C GLN A 190 -1.81 3.32 11.63
N GLN A 191 -2.23 4.57 11.38
CA GLN A 191 -2.65 5.03 10.06
C GLN A 191 -1.48 5.05 9.05
N ARG A 192 -0.29 5.49 9.48
CA ARG A 192 0.91 5.46 8.64
C ARG A 192 1.28 4.04 8.25
N GLU A 193 1.21 3.07 9.16
CA GLU A 193 1.48 1.67 8.85
C GLU A 193 0.46 1.07 7.88
N VAL A 194 -0.82 1.42 7.98
CA VAL A 194 -1.83 0.99 6.99
C VAL A 194 -1.50 1.49 5.59
N LEU A 195 -1.10 2.76 5.46
CA LEU A 195 -0.65 3.35 4.20
C LEU A 195 0.58 2.63 3.64
N ILE A 196 1.56 2.33 4.49
CA ILE A 196 2.79 1.61 4.11
C ILE A 196 2.48 0.19 3.65
N LEU A 197 1.65 -0.54 4.39
CA LEU A 197 1.20 -1.88 4.01
C LEU A 197 0.47 -1.84 2.66
N GLY A 198 -0.31 -0.79 2.38
CA GLY A 198 -0.88 -0.54 1.07
C GLY A 198 0.16 -0.44 -0.05
N ALA A 199 1.20 0.38 0.16
CA ALA A 199 2.25 0.61 -0.83
C ALA A 199 3.15 -0.62 -1.07
N LEU A 200 3.58 -1.28 0.01
CA LEU A 200 4.46 -2.44 -0.06
C LEU A 200 3.69 -3.69 -0.53
N GLY A 201 2.46 -3.91 -0.04
CA GLY A 201 1.66 -5.07 -0.40
C GLY A 201 1.31 -5.16 -1.89
N ALA A 202 1.30 -4.02 -2.58
CA ALA A 202 1.04 -3.93 -4.01
C ALA A 202 2.24 -4.32 -4.91
N ASN A 203 3.44 -4.49 -4.33
CA ASN A 203 4.69 -4.74 -5.08
C ASN A 203 5.37 -6.04 -4.61
N ALA A 204 5.45 -7.03 -5.51
CA ALA A 204 5.94 -8.37 -5.18
C ALA A 204 7.41 -8.42 -4.73
N ASP A 205 8.23 -7.45 -5.14
CA ASP A 205 9.65 -7.33 -4.82
C ASP A 205 9.93 -6.75 -3.43
N THR A 206 8.91 -6.37 -2.66
CA THR A 206 9.05 -5.76 -1.32
C THR A 206 8.63 -6.67 -0.17
N ALA A 207 8.54 -7.99 -0.39
CA ALA A 207 8.02 -8.95 0.59
C ALA A 207 8.71 -8.91 1.97
N SER A 208 10.02 -8.65 2.01
CA SER A 208 10.76 -8.53 3.29
C SER A 208 10.29 -7.32 4.09
N GLN A 209 10.20 -6.16 3.44
CA GLN A 209 9.73 -4.91 4.03
C GLN A 209 8.25 -5.01 4.42
N TYR A 210 7.41 -5.61 3.58
CA TYR A 210 6.00 -5.84 3.90
C TYR A 210 5.83 -6.67 5.18
N ASN A 211 6.59 -7.76 5.32
CA ASN A 211 6.55 -8.58 6.53
C ASN A 211 7.07 -7.84 7.77
N ALA A 212 8.10 -7.01 7.63
CA ALA A 212 8.56 -6.15 8.72
C ALA A 212 7.47 -5.15 9.14
N HIS A 213 6.83 -4.48 8.19
CA HIS A 213 5.76 -3.52 8.45
C HIS A 213 4.48 -4.16 9.00
N LYS A 214 4.19 -5.44 8.71
CA LYS A 214 3.11 -6.15 9.43
C LYS A 214 3.41 -6.24 10.92
N ASN A 215 4.65 -6.56 11.30
CA ASN A 215 5.03 -6.66 12.71
C ASN A 215 5.04 -5.29 13.39
N ILE A 216 5.55 -4.26 12.70
CA ILE A 216 5.51 -2.87 13.17
C ILE A 216 4.07 -2.41 13.35
N GLY A 217 3.19 -2.68 12.37
CA GLY A 217 1.77 -2.40 12.47
C GLY A 217 1.12 -3.02 13.70
N LYS A 218 1.40 -4.29 13.99
CA LYS A 218 0.92 -4.99 15.20
C LYS A 218 1.42 -4.35 16.49
N HIS A 219 2.71 -4.03 16.55
CA HIS A 219 3.31 -3.32 17.68
C HIS A 219 2.61 -1.98 17.96
N ASN A 220 2.12 -1.33 16.90
CA ASN A 220 1.39 -0.06 16.96
C ASN A 220 -0.14 -0.22 16.92
N GLY A 221 -0.66 -1.40 17.26
CA GLY A 221 -2.07 -1.64 17.53
C GLY A 221 -2.93 -2.08 16.34
N LEU A 222 -2.36 -2.50 15.21
CA LEU A 222 -3.14 -3.22 14.18
C LEU A 222 -3.41 -4.66 14.62
N THR A 223 -4.63 -5.14 14.39
CA THR A 223 -4.99 -6.55 14.62
C THR A 223 -4.61 -7.43 13.44
N ASP A 224 -4.56 -8.74 13.65
CA ASP A 224 -4.40 -9.71 12.56
C ASP A 224 -5.54 -9.60 11.53
N GLY A 225 -6.78 -9.37 11.99
CA GLY A 225 -7.94 -9.15 11.12
C GLY A 225 -7.74 -7.96 10.18
N GLN A 226 -7.28 -6.83 10.73
CA GLN A 226 -6.97 -5.63 9.94
C GLN A 226 -5.85 -5.87 8.93
N ILE A 227 -4.78 -6.57 9.32
CA ILE A 227 -3.67 -6.89 8.41
C ILE A 227 -4.13 -7.79 7.26
N ASN A 228 -4.92 -8.83 7.56
CA ASN A 228 -5.47 -9.72 6.54
C ASN A 228 -6.44 -8.98 5.60
N ALA A 229 -7.22 -8.05 6.13
CA ALA A 229 -8.09 -7.20 5.33
C ALA A 229 -7.30 -6.26 4.40
N ILE A 230 -6.21 -5.64 4.90
CA ILE A 230 -5.32 -4.83 4.07
C ILE A 230 -4.71 -5.69 2.97
N GLU A 231 -4.21 -6.88 3.30
CA GLU A 231 -3.61 -7.82 2.34
C GLU A 231 -4.61 -8.19 1.22
N THR A 232 -5.86 -8.47 1.58
CA THR A 232 -6.95 -8.77 0.64
C THR A 232 -7.28 -7.57 -0.26
N LEU A 233 -7.13 -6.35 0.25
CA LEU A 233 -7.44 -5.13 -0.49
C LEU A 233 -6.33 -4.75 -1.50
N VAL A 234 -5.08 -5.12 -1.21
CA VAL A 234 -3.89 -4.57 -1.90
C VAL A 234 -3.21 -5.57 -2.84
N LYS A 235 -3.38 -6.87 -2.63
CA LYS A 235 -2.93 -7.93 -3.54
C LYS A 235 -3.96 -8.23 -4.63
#